data_AF-A0A3Q2Z8W7-F1
#
_entry.id   AF-A0A3Q2Z8W7-F1
#
_cell.length_a   1.000
_cell.length_b   1.000
_cell.length_c   1.000
_cell.angle_alpha   90.00
_cell.angle_beta   90.00
_cell.angle_gamma   90.00
#
_symmetry.space_group_name_H-M   'P 1'
#
loop_
_entity.id
_entity.type
_entity.pdbx_description
1 polymer ?
#
loop_
_entity_poly.entity_id
_entity_poly.type
_entity_poly.pdbx_seq_one_letter_code
_entity_poly.pdbx_strand_id
1 'polypeptide(L)'
;MAGKGRGVAAFTFNIDALGIGRGSMPEARVAPNPLFPPADFKPIPLKVGEDEDYMLALKQEMRGTMQQRPHNIKFQSNKADVEKYTQRYMKQKQTQDDEWTPDWNVFPKELMPQKKTRVNTGPKKKRKKISNKDAQDVLTKLNELEKKDDGDKSDEEKPKNKDNEGEEEEIEEEQYEEDEVEDNDYIESYFDNGEDFAAGSDDNMDGEATY
;
A
#
# COMPACT_ATOMS: atom_id res chain seq x y z
N MET A 1 65.72 34.27 -28.31
CA MET A 1 65.49 32.81 -28.33
C MET A 1 64.19 32.55 -29.08
N ALA A 2 64.27 32.03 -30.31
CA ALA A 2 63.14 31.86 -31.20
C ALA A 2 62.61 30.43 -31.11
N GLY A 3 61.43 30.25 -30.49
CA GLY A 3 60.75 28.97 -30.42
C GLY A 3 60.19 28.58 -31.79
N LYS A 4 60.71 27.48 -32.36
CA LYS A 4 60.18 26.81 -33.56
C LYS A 4 58.76 26.31 -33.25
N GLY A 5 57.73 27.01 -33.74
CA GLY A 5 56.34 26.53 -33.66
C GLY A 5 56.13 25.33 -34.56
N ARG A 6 55.71 24.20 -33.98
CA ARG A 6 55.27 23.00 -34.71
C ARG A 6 54.04 23.34 -35.56
N GLY A 7 54.01 22.83 -36.79
CA GLY A 7 52.94 23.07 -37.77
C GLY A 7 51.56 22.74 -37.21
N VAL A 8 50.58 23.58 -37.58
CA VAL A 8 49.16 23.37 -37.33
C VAL A 8 48.76 21.99 -37.89
N ALA A 9 48.12 21.17 -37.07
CA ALA A 9 47.66 19.84 -37.47
C ALA A 9 46.72 19.96 -38.68
N ALA A 10 47.08 19.33 -39.81
CA ALA A 10 46.24 19.29 -41.00
C ALA A 10 45.13 18.23 -40.83
N PHE A 11 43.91 18.55 -41.23
CA PHE A 11 42.81 17.58 -41.28
C PHE A 11 43.05 16.56 -42.41
N THR A 12 42.40 15.40 -42.32
CA THR A 12 42.48 14.35 -43.36
C THR A 12 41.79 14.72 -44.68
N PHE A 13 41.03 15.82 -44.69
CA PHE A 13 40.31 16.36 -45.84
C PHE A 13 40.77 17.78 -46.19
N ASN A 14 40.57 18.19 -47.44
CA ASN A 14 40.94 19.51 -47.93
C ASN A 14 40.02 20.60 -47.37
N ILE A 15 40.55 21.46 -46.50
CA ILE A 15 39.83 22.56 -45.86
C ILE A 15 39.46 23.65 -46.88
N ASP A 16 40.34 23.92 -47.84
CA ASP A 16 40.13 24.95 -48.87
C ASP A 16 38.92 24.63 -49.78
N ALA A 17 38.63 23.33 -50.00
CA ALA A 17 37.46 22.89 -50.75
C ALA A 17 36.13 23.17 -50.00
N LEU A 18 36.18 23.37 -48.68
CA LEU A 18 35.04 23.78 -47.86
C LEU A 18 34.89 25.31 -47.79
N GLY A 19 35.76 26.06 -48.47
CA GLY A 19 35.75 27.53 -48.46
C GLY A 19 36.29 28.16 -47.18
N ILE A 20 36.92 27.38 -46.29
CA ILE A 20 37.58 27.90 -45.09
C ILE A 20 39.03 28.23 -45.47
N GLY A 21 39.35 29.53 -45.53
CA GLY A 21 40.69 29.99 -45.86
C GLY A 21 41.69 29.84 -44.72
N ARG A 22 42.97 30.02 -45.05
CA ARG A 22 44.05 30.02 -44.05
C ARG A 22 43.85 31.15 -43.05
N GLY A 23 43.60 30.79 -41.79
CA GLY A 23 43.39 31.73 -40.69
C GLY A 23 41.94 32.15 -40.45
N SER A 24 40.96 31.60 -41.18
CA SER A 24 39.52 31.85 -40.98
C SER A 24 38.81 30.69 -40.29
N MET A 25 39.51 29.94 -39.44
CA MET A 25 38.91 28.82 -38.71
C MET A 25 37.93 29.37 -37.67
N PRO A 26 36.70 28.83 -37.56
CA PRO A 26 35.78 29.24 -36.51
C PRO A 26 36.40 28.98 -35.12
N GLU A 27 36.01 29.82 -34.16
CA GLU A 27 36.48 29.69 -32.79
C GLU A 27 36.08 28.33 -32.20
N ALA A 28 37.04 27.65 -31.58
CA ALA A 28 36.79 26.39 -30.91
C ALA A 28 35.94 26.65 -29.66
N ARG A 29 34.78 26.00 -29.56
CA ARG A 29 33.90 26.15 -28.39
C ARG A 29 34.61 25.64 -27.14
N VAL A 30 34.62 26.47 -26.10
CA VAL A 30 35.29 26.19 -24.81
C VAL A 30 34.46 25.29 -23.90
N ALA A 31 33.13 25.31 -24.03
CA ALA A 31 32.19 24.57 -23.19
C ALA A 31 30.96 24.10 -23.99
N PRO A 32 30.24 23.07 -23.52
CA PRO A 32 28.96 22.68 -24.10
C PRO A 32 27.94 23.81 -23.99
N ASN A 33 26.99 23.85 -24.91
CA ASN A 33 25.87 24.80 -24.84
C ASN A 33 25.06 24.55 -23.56
N PRO A 34 24.49 25.61 -22.95
CA PRO A 34 23.61 25.45 -21.80
C PRO A 34 22.38 24.63 -22.17
N LEU A 35 21.83 23.88 -21.20
CA LEU A 35 20.59 23.10 -21.36
C LEU A 35 19.40 23.99 -21.75
N PHE A 36 19.38 25.23 -21.25
CA PHE A 36 18.33 26.21 -21.50
C PHE A 36 18.97 27.49 -22.07
N PRO A 37 19.07 27.63 -23.40
CA PRO A 37 19.51 28.87 -24.01
C PRO A 37 18.49 29.99 -23.71
N PRO A 38 18.93 31.25 -23.50
CA PRO A 38 18.02 32.36 -23.30
C PRO A 38 17.13 32.56 -24.54
N ALA A 39 15.82 32.68 -24.32
CA ALA A 39 14.87 32.96 -25.38
C ALA A 39 14.63 34.47 -25.50
N ASP A 40 14.59 34.99 -26.73
CA ASP A 40 14.37 36.42 -27.00
C ASP A 40 12.97 36.90 -26.60
N PHE A 41 11.96 36.02 -26.69
CA PHE A 41 10.56 36.33 -26.43
C PHE A 41 9.98 35.50 -25.30
N LYS A 42 9.16 36.15 -24.47
CA LYS A 42 8.41 35.51 -23.39
C LYS A 42 6.98 35.17 -23.86
N PRO A 43 6.35 34.14 -23.28
CA PRO A 43 4.96 33.82 -23.58
C PRO A 43 4.02 34.96 -23.16
N ILE A 44 2.86 35.03 -23.82
CA ILE A 44 1.83 36.03 -23.55
C ILE A 44 1.23 35.77 -22.15
N PRO A 45 0.96 36.83 -21.34
CA PRO A 45 0.27 36.68 -20.07
C PRO A 45 -1.09 36.00 -20.20
N LEU A 46 -1.52 35.30 -19.16
CA LEU A 46 -2.83 34.67 -19.12
C LEU A 46 -3.94 35.74 -19.11
N LYS A 47 -5.08 35.41 -19.73
CA LYS A 47 -6.28 36.24 -19.64
C LYS A 47 -6.81 36.20 -18.22
N VAL A 48 -7.23 37.35 -17.72
CA VAL A 48 -7.79 37.51 -16.38
C VAL A 48 -9.21 38.03 -16.52
N GLY A 49 -10.17 37.35 -15.90
CA GLY A 49 -11.59 37.65 -15.97
C GLY A 49 -12.41 36.62 -15.20
N GLU A 50 -13.62 37.01 -14.78
CA GLU A 50 -14.52 36.15 -14.02
C GLU A 50 -14.92 34.89 -14.80
N ASP A 51 -15.09 35.02 -16.12
CA ASP A 51 -15.42 33.90 -17.02
C ASP A 51 -14.27 32.87 -17.09
N GLU A 52 -13.03 33.34 -17.21
CA GLU A 52 -11.85 32.47 -17.21
C GLU A 52 -11.67 31.75 -15.87
N ASP A 53 -11.91 32.45 -14.76
CA ASP A 53 -11.83 31.89 -13.41
C ASP A 53 -12.94 30.86 -13.16
N TYR A 54 -14.15 31.11 -13.65
CA TYR A 54 -15.25 30.14 -13.61
C TYR A 54 -14.89 28.87 -14.39
N MET A 55 -14.36 29.02 -15.61
CA MET A 55 -13.95 27.88 -16.43
C MET A 55 -12.79 27.10 -15.80
N LEU A 56 -11.86 27.79 -15.12
CA LEU A 56 -10.79 27.16 -14.36
C LEU A 56 -11.34 26.36 -13.18
N ALA A 57 -12.26 26.92 -12.40
CA ALA A 57 -12.92 26.24 -11.29
C ALA A 57 -13.68 24.99 -11.78
N LEU A 58 -14.49 25.14 -12.84
CA LEU A 58 -15.23 24.04 -13.46
C LEU A 58 -14.28 22.93 -13.92
N LYS A 59 -13.16 23.26 -14.54
CA LYS A 59 -12.15 22.27 -14.95
C LYS A 59 -11.61 21.48 -13.76
N GLN A 60 -11.36 22.13 -12.63
CA GLN A 60 -10.87 21.47 -11.42
C GLN A 60 -11.94 20.53 -10.84
N GLU A 61 -13.19 20.97 -10.79
CA GLU A 61 -14.32 20.14 -10.36
C GLU A 61 -14.54 18.95 -11.28
N MET A 62 -14.48 19.13 -12.60
CA MET A 62 -14.58 18.03 -13.57
C MET A 62 -13.49 16.99 -13.33
N ARG A 63 -12.25 17.41 -13.03
CA ARG A 63 -11.18 16.47 -12.68
C ARG A 63 -11.51 15.67 -11.41
N GLY A 64 -11.97 16.34 -10.35
CA GLY A 64 -12.34 15.68 -9.09
C GLY A 64 -13.50 14.72 -9.25
N THR A 65 -14.57 15.17 -9.92
CA THR A 65 -15.75 14.35 -10.19
C THR A 65 -15.43 13.16 -11.06
N MET A 66 -14.68 13.32 -12.16
CA MET A 66 -14.28 12.20 -13.03
C MET A 66 -13.46 11.15 -12.29
N GLN A 67 -12.59 11.53 -11.35
CA GLN A 67 -11.80 10.60 -10.56
C GLN A 67 -12.63 9.76 -9.57
N GLN A 68 -13.79 10.27 -9.15
CA GLN A 68 -14.72 9.58 -8.25
C GLN A 68 -15.76 8.73 -8.97
N ARG A 69 -15.94 8.91 -10.29
CA ARG A 69 -16.90 8.11 -11.06
C ARG A 69 -16.40 6.65 -11.22
N PRO A 70 -17.33 5.68 -11.34
CA PRO A 70 -17.00 4.27 -11.61
C PRO A 70 -16.16 4.05 -12.88
N HIS A 71 -16.23 4.97 -13.84
CA HIS A 71 -15.45 4.93 -15.08
C HIS A 71 -13.93 5.13 -14.87
N ASN A 72 -13.52 5.63 -13.70
CA ASN A 72 -12.11 5.77 -13.35
C ASN A 72 -11.53 4.44 -12.85
N ILE A 73 -11.22 3.55 -13.79
CA ILE A 73 -10.68 2.22 -13.48
C ILE A 73 -9.29 2.36 -12.83
N LYS A 74 -9.21 2.07 -11.53
CA LYS A 74 -7.97 2.10 -10.76
C LYS A 74 -7.19 0.80 -10.94
N PHE A 75 -5.87 0.88 -10.85
CA PHE A 75 -5.03 -0.31 -10.79
C PHE A 75 -5.37 -1.11 -9.53
N GLN A 76 -5.69 -2.39 -9.72
CA GLN A 76 -5.97 -3.32 -8.63
C GLN A 76 -4.66 -3.60 -7.89
N SER A 77 -4.59 -3.30 -6.59
CA SER A 77 -3.42 -3.65 -5.80
C SER A 77 -3.29 -5.17 -5.72
N ASN A 78 -2.05 -5.68 -5.82
CA ASN A 78 -1.80 -7.09 -5.59
C ASN A 78 -2.24 -7.46 -4.17
N LYS A 79 -2.74 -8.69 -4.00
CA LYS A 79 -3.11 -9.21 -2.68
C LYS A 79 -1.87 -9.14 -1.79
N ALA A 80 -2.00 -8.50 -0.64
CA ALA A 80 -0.93 -8.48 0.34
C ALA A 80 -0.59 -9.93 0.76
N ASP A 81 0.69 -10.19 0.99
CA ASP A 81 1.19 -11.52 1.37
C ASP A 81 0.54 -12.04 2.67
N VAL A 82 0.11 -11.12 3.53
CA VAL A 82 -0.57 -11.43 4.80
C VAL A 82 -2.00 -10.92 4.76
N GLU A 83 -2.94 -11.79 5.14
CA GLU A 83 -4.34 -11.44 5.31
C GLU A 83 -4.51 -10.57 6.55
N LYS A 84 -4.93 -9.30 6.35
CA LYS A 84 -5.23 -8.37 7.44
C LYS A 84 -6.75 -8.26 7.61
N TYR A 85 -7.25 -8.25 8.85
CA TYR A 85 -8.69 -8.09 9.13
C TYR A 85 -9.27 -6.81 8.51
N THR A 86 -8.48 -5.74 8.45
CA THR A 86 -8.82 -4.46 7.80
C THR A 86 -9.18 -4.60 6.32
N GLN A 87 -8.73 -5.66 5.64
CA GLN A 87 -9.09 -5.92 4.24
C GLN A 87 -10.58 -6.20 4.05
N ARG A 88 -11.31 -6.66 5.08
CA ARG A 88 -12.77 -6.91 4.98
C ARG A 88 -13.53 -5.61 4.70
N TYR A 89 -13.23 -4.55 5.45
CA TYR A 89 -13.86 -3.24 5.30
C TYR A 89 -13.42 -2.53 4.01
N MET A 90 -12.15 -2.68 3.60
CA MET A 90 -11.67 -2.10 2.34
C MET A 90 -12.33 -2.72 1.10
N LYS A 91 -12.60 -4.02 1.12
CA LYS A 91 -13.31 -4.71 0.02
C LYS A 91 -14.75 -4.24 -0.11
N GLN A 92 -15.44 -4.01 1.00
CA GLN A 92 -16.84 -3.55 0.97
C GLN A 92 -16.99 -2.21 0.23
N LYS A 93 -16.02 -1.30 0.38
CA LYS A 93 -15.98 -0.03 -0.35
C LYS A 93 -15.75 -0.22 -1.85
N GLN A 94 -14.87 -1.15 -2.25
CA GLN A 94 -14.60 -1.45 -3.66
C GLN A 94 -15.81 -2.08 -4.37
N THR A 95 -16.59 -2.90 -3.68
CA THR A 95 -17.78 -3.54 -4.26
C THR A 95 -18.84 -2.52 -4.69
N GLN A 96 -18.95 -1.36 -4.02
CA GLN A 96 -19.87 -0.31 -4.43
C GLN A 96 -19.41 0.40 -5.71
N ASP A 97 -18.10 0.55 -5.92
CA ASP A 97 -17.54 1.14 -7.14
C ASP A 97 -17.76 0.21 -8.37
N ASP A 98 -17.82 -1.11 -8.15
CA ASP A 98 -18.04 -2.14 -9.19
C ASP A 98 -19.50 -2.29 -9.65
N GLU A 99 -20.44 -1.51 -9.11
CA GLU A 99 -21.88 -1.64 -9.40
C GLU A 99 -22.25 -1.14 -10.81
N TRP A 100 -21.42 -0.30 -11.42
CA TRP A 100 -21.66 0.19 -12.78
C TRP A 100 -21.46 -0.93 -13.82
N THR A 101 -22.52 -1.27 -14.55
CA THR A 101 -22.50 -2.26 -15.63
C THR A 101 -22.98 -1.66 -16.94
N PRO A 102 -22.26 -1.84 -18.06
CA PRO A 102 -22.70 -1.36 -19.36
C PRO A 102 -23.81 -2.25 -19.94
N ASP A 103 -24.56 -1.71 -20.91
CA ASP A 103 -25.55 -2.49 -21.67
C ASP A 103 -24.85 -3.45 -22.65
N TRP A 104 -24.81 -4.73 -22.30
CA TRP A 104 -24.15 -5.78 -23.09
C TRP A 104 -24.81 -6.08 -24.44
N ASN A 105 -25.98 -5.53 -24.74
CA ASN A 105 -26.59 -5.68 -26.07
C ASN A 105 -25.85 -4.84 -27.13
N VAL A 106 -25.18 -3.76 -26.71
CA VAL A 106 -24.44 -2.86 -27.61
C VAL A 106 -22.99 -3.32 -27.77
N PHE A 107 -22.41 -3.96 -26.76
CA PHE A 107 -21.01 -4.37 -26.76
C PHE A 107 -20.81 -5.81 -27.28
N PRO A 108 -19.67 -6.11 -27.93
CA PRO A 108 -19.31 -7.47 -28.28
C PRO A 108 -19.25 -8.39 -27.05
N LYS A 109 -19.69 -9.64 -27.20
CA LYS A 109 -19.70 -10.65 -26.14
C LYS A 109 -18.30 -10.95 -25.57
N GLU A 110 -17.24 -10.64 -26.31
CA GLU A 110 -15.84 -10.85 -25.90
C GLU A 110 -15.42 -9.94 -24.74
N LEU A 111 -16.06 -8.77 -24.60
CA LEU A 111 -15.75 -7.81 -23.53
C LEU A 111 -16.48 -8.13 -22.22
N MET A 112 -17.41 -9.09 -22.22
CA MET A 112 -18.16 -9.46 -21.03
C MET A 112 -17.20 -10.07 -19.99
N PRO A 113 -17.16 -9.53 -18.74
CA PRO A 113 -16.36 -10.11 -17.67
C PRO A 113 -16.76 -11.55 -17.44
N GLN A 114 -15.88 -12.48 -17.84
CA GLN A 114 -16.10 -13.88 -17.54
C GLN A 114 -15.84 -14.08 -16.06
N LYS A 115 -16.89 -14.47 -15.32
CA LYS A 115 -16.71 -15.01 -13.97
C LYS A 115 -15.78 -16.20 -14.14
N LYS A 116 -14.51 -16.05 -13.77
CA LYS A 116 -13.60 -17.19 -13.61
C LYS A 116 -14.21 -18.02 -12.50
N THR A 117 -15.09 -18.96 -12.85
CA THR A 117 -15.31 -20.15 -12.04
C THR A 117 -13.92 -20.64 -11.73
N ARG A 118 -13.53 -20.59 -10.46
CA ARG A 118 -12.33 -21.28 -10.02
C ARG A 118 -12.50 -22.67 -10.58
N VAL A 119 -11.73 -23.00 -11.63
CA VAL A 119 -11.56 -24.39 -12.01
C VAL A 119 -11.04 -24.98 -10.71
N ASN A 120 -11.91 -25.74 -10.04
CA ASN A 120 -11.49 -26.54 -8.92
C ASN A 120 -10.36 -27.38 -9.49
N THR A 121 -9.11 -26.95 -9.24
CA THR A 121 -7.99 -27.87 -9.25
C THR A 121 -8.50 -29.04 -8.42
N GLY A 122 -8.53 -30.22 -9.06
CA GLY A 122 -9.39 -31.35 -8.73
C GLY A 122 -9.47 -31.64 -7.24
N PRO A 123 -10.54 -32.33 -6.79
CA PRO A 123 -10.99 -32.35 -5.41
C PRO A 123 -9.80 -32.33 -4.46
N LYS A 124 -9.58 -31.19 -3.79
CA LYS A 124 -8.59 -31.08 -2.72
C LYS A 124 -8.82 -32.32 -1.87
N LYS A 125 -7.84 -33.23 -1.80
CA LYS A 125 -7.93 -34.44 -0.97
C LYS A 125 -8.44 -33.94 0.37
N LYS A 126 -9.72 -34.22 0.66
CA LYS A 126 -10.32 -33.80 1.92
C LYS A 126 -9.38 -34.40 2.94
N ARG A 127 -8.68 -33.56 3.72
CA ARG A 127 -7.98 -34.04 4.91
C ARG A 127 -9.03 -34.89 5.61
N LYS A 128 -8.73 -36.18 5.79
CA LYS A 128 -9.66 -37.10 6.46
C LYS A 128 -10.06 -36.37 7.73
N LYS A 129 -11.35 -36.03 7.86
CA LYS A 129 -11.85 -35.56 9.13
C LYS A 129 -11.49 -36.66 10.10
N ILE A 130 -10.68 -36.31 11.10
CA ILE A 130 -10.37 -37.19 12.23
C ILE A 130 -11.74 -37.66 12.70
N SER A 131 -12.00 -38.95 12.57
CA SER A 131 -13.30 -39.47 12.98
C SER A 131 -13.41 -39.31 14.50
N ASN A 132 -14.61 -39.22 15.06
CA ASN A 132 -14.76 -39.12 16.51
C ASN A 132 -14.04 -40.27 17.25
N LYS A 133 -13.89 -41.42 16.59
CA LYS A 133 -13.10 -42.56 17.08
C LYS A 133 -11.60 -42.25 17.12
N ASP A 134 -11.05 -41.67 16.06
CA ASP A 134 -9.65 -41.26 16.02
C ASP A 134 -9.35 -40.15 17.07
N ALA A 135 -10.31 -39.28 17.35
CA ALA A 135 -10.19 -38.25 18.39
C ALA A 135 -10.24 -38.85 19.81
N GLN A 136 -11.13 -39.83 20.04
CA GLN A 136 -11.19 -40.58 21.29
C GLN A 136 -9.92 -41.40 21.51
N ASP A 137 -9.38 -42.05 20.48
CA ASP A 137 -8.12 -42.80 20.55
C ASP A 137 -6.92 -41.90 20.85
N VAL A 138 -6.93 -40.64 20.40
CA VAL A 138 -5.89 -39.67 20.76
C VAL A 138 -6.06 -39.21 22.21
N LEU A 139 -7.30 -38.96 22.67
CA LEU A 139 -7.58 -38.57 24.06
C LEU A 139 -7.22 -39.67 25.07
N THR A 140 -7.51 -40.94 24.75
CA THR A 140 -7.13 -42.07 25.60
C THR A 140 -5.61 -42.21 25.66
N LYS A 141 -4.91 -42.05 24.52
CA LYS A 141 -3.45 -42.12 24.46
C LYS A 141 -2.76 -40.97 25.19
N LEU A 142 -3.35 -39.77 25.18
CA LEU A 142 -2.87 -38.63 25.97
C LEU A 142 -3.04 -38.87 27.47
N ASN A 143 -4.21 -39.35 27.90
CA ASN A 143 -4.46 -39.73 29.30
C ASN A 143 -3.54 -40.86 29.77
N GLU A 144 -3.24 -41.84 28.92
CA GLU A 144 -2.29 -42.90 29.24
C GLU A 144 -0.85 -42.40 29.37
N LEU A 145 -0.46 -41.39 28.58
CA LEU A 145 0.87 -40.79 28.66
C LEU A 145 0.99 -39.90 29.89
N GLU A 146 -0.04 -39.11 30.21
CA GLU A 146 -0.10 -38.30 31.43
C GLU A 146 0.03 -39.17 32.69
N LYS A 147 -0.69 -40.29 32.74
CA LYS A 147 -0.58 -41.27 33.85
C LYS A 147 0.74 -42.03 33.89
N LYS A 148 1.47 -42.12 32.77
CA LYS A 148 2.80 -42.75 32.70
C LYS A 148 3.93 -41.76 32.99
N ASP A 149 3.71 -40.45 32.83
CA ASP A 149 4.70 -39.40 33.09
C ASP A 149 4.78 -39.03 34.59
N ASP A 150 3.72 -39.30 35.37
CA ASP A 150 3.73 -39.21 36.84
C ASP A 150 4.43 -40.40 37.54
N GLY A 151 4.96 -41.38 36.79
CA GLY A 151 5.44 -42.65 37.32
C GLY A 151 6.71 -43.16 36.64
N ASP A 152 7.85 -42.57 36.97
CA ASP A 152 9.17 -43.05 36.56
C ASP A 152 9.52 -44.39 37.26
N LYS A 153 9.14 -45.54 36.65
CA LYS A 153 9.90 -46.81 36.48
C LYS A 153 9.05 -48.10 36.33
N SER A 154 9.45 -48.89 35.31
CA SER A 154 9.47 -50.36 35.19
C SER A 154 8.18 -51.22 35.21
N ASP A 155 7.99 -51.91 34.08
CA ASP A 155 7.75 -53.37 33.92
C ASP A 155 6.33 -53.99 33.84
N GLU A 156 6.23 -54.85 32.82
CA GLU A 156 5.41 -56.06 32.54
C GLU A 156 3.86 -56.18 32.70
N GLU A 157 3.25 -56.70 31.61
CA GLU A 157 2.10 -57.59 31.45
C GLU A 157 0.60 -57.22 31.75
N LYS A 158 -0.22 -57.56 30.74
CA LYS A 158 -1.71 -57.64 30.55
C LYS A 158 -2.47 -58.47 31.64
N PRO A 159 -3.84 -58.69 31.58
CA PRO A 159 -4.99 -57.95 31.00
C PRO A 159 -6.33 -58.00 31.85
N LYS A 160 -7.41 -57.38 31.31
CA LYS A 160 -8.87 -57.71 31.34
C LYS A 160 -9.87 -56.99 32.29
N ASN A 161 -10.89 -56.42 31.62
CA ASN A 161 -12.37 -56.56 31.76
C ASN A 161 -13.24 -55.58 32.59
N LYS A 162 -14.26 -55.03 31.88
CA LYS A 162 -15.70 -54.75 32.24
C LYS A 162 -15.98 -53.63 33.27
N ASP A 163 -17.12 -52.95 33.32
CA ASP A 163 -18.36 -52.69 32.55
C ASP A 163 -19.09 -51.54 33.33
N ASN A 164 -20.06 -50.84 32.71
CA ASN A 164 -21.17 -50.04 33.33
C ASN A 164 -20.86 -48.68 34.01
N GLU A 165 -21.73 -47.66 34.14
CA GLU A 165 -23.06 -47.23 33.64
C GLU A 165 -23.41 -45.92 34.44
N GLY A 166 -24.33 -45.04 33.96
CA GLY A 166 -24.98 -43.95 34.75
C GLY A 166 -24.48 -42.51 34.47
N GLU A 167 -25.29 -41.63 33.84
CA GLU A 167 -26.34 -40.71 34.39
C GLU A 167 -25.74 -39.34 34.83
N GLU A 168 -25.98 -38.27 34.05
CA GLU A 168 -26.94 -37.15 34.29
C GLU A 168 -26.51 -36.16 35.40
N GLU A 169 -26.27 -34.89 35.04
CA GLU A 169 -27.00 -33.72 35.60
C GLU A 169 -26.47 -32.37 35.06
N GLU A 170 -27.38 -31.41 35.16
CA GLU A 170 -27.51 -30.07 34.57
C GLU A 170 -26.88 -28.97 35.49
N ILE A 171 -27.05 -27.69 35.11
CA ILE A 171 -26.92 -26.45 35.93
C ILE A 171 -25.51 -25.79 35.84
N GLU A 172 -25.26 -24.48 35.66
CA GLU A 172 -25.96 -23.23 36.02
C GLU A 172 -25.50 -22.04 35.14
N GLU A 173 -26.31 -20.97 35.09
CA GLU A 173 -26.02 -19.66 34.50
C GLU A 173 -25.17 -18.78 35.44
N GLU A 174 -24.10 -18.13 34.95
CA GLU A 174 -23.36 -17.09 35.70
C GLU A 174 -23.57 -15.69 35.08
N GLN A 175 -24.07 -14.77 35.91
CA GLN A 175 -24.21 -13.34 35.67
C GLN A 175 -22.84 -12.65 35.87
N TYR A 176 -22.46 -11.74 34.98
CA TYR A 176 -21.24 -10.92 35.14
C TYR A 176 -21.58 -9.57 35.80
N GLU A 177 -20.91 -9.31 36.92
CA GLU A 177 -20.91 -8.06 37.70
C GLU A 177 -20.27 -6.90 36.93
N GLU A 178 -20.77 -5.70 37.22
CA GLU A 178 -20.41 -4.40 36.66
C GLU A 178 -19.09 -3.91 37.28
N ASP A 179 -18.03 -3.81 36.48
CA ASP A 179 -16.69 -3.39 36.91
C ASP A 179 -16.68 -1.96 37.49
N GLU A 180 -16.18 -1.87 38.72
CA GLU A 180 -15.77 -0.68 39.46
C GLU A 180 -14.82 0.19 38.61
N VAL A 181 -15.26 1.39 38.19
CA VAL A 181 -14.40 2.37 37.51
C VAL A 181 -13.49 2.99 38.55
N GLU A 182 -12.27 2.47 38.61
CA GLU A 182 -11.17 2.96 39.43
C GLU A 182 -10.72 4.35 38.92
N ASP A 183 -10.78 5.37 39.79
CA ASP A 183 -10.33 6.76 39.58
C ASP A 183 -8.81 6.83 39.35
N ASN A 184 -8.35 6.27 38.24
CA ASN A 184 -6.96 6.34 37.80
C ASN A 184 -6.82 7.51 36.83
N ASP A 185 -6.00 8.50 37.19
CA ASP A 185 -5.59 9.67 36.36
C ASP A 185 -5.08 9.31 34.94
N TYR A 186 -4.88 8.00 34.69
CA TYR A 186 -4.55 7.42 33.40
C TYR A 186 -5.68 7.53 32.36
N ILE A 187 -6.95 7.49 32.76
CA ILE A 187 -8.09 7.63 31.81
C ILE A 187 -8.19 9.06 31.29
N GLU A 188 -8.02 10.05 32.17
CA GLU A 188 -8.12 11.47 31.80
C GLU A 188 -6.99 11.92 30.87
N SER A 189 -5.80 11.33 31.01
CA SER A 189 -4.62 11.65 30.19
C SER A 189 -4.50 10.86 28.89
N TYR A 190 -5.31 9.81 28.66
CA TYR A 190 -5.19 8.96 27.46
C TYR A 190 -5.59 9.67 26.17
N PHE A 191 -6.48 10.67 26.24
CA PHE A 191 -6.93 11.46 25.09
C PHE A 191 -6.33 12.86 25.04
N ASP A 192 -5.55 13.29 26.04
CA ASP A 192 -4.90 14.59 26.02
C ASP A 192 -3.62 14.53 25.17
N ASN A 193 -3.71 15.08 23.96
CA ASN A 193 -2.65 15.17 22.97
C ASN A 193 -1.60 16.27 23.28
N GLY A 194 -1.63 16.86 24.49
CA GLY A 194 -0.60 17.80 24.94
C GLY A 194 -0.63 19.14 24.21
N GLU A 195 -1.81 19.57 23.74
CA GLU A 195 -1.97 20.86 23.02
C GLU A 195 -1.94 22.10 23.94
N ASP A 196 -1.94 21.92 25.27
CA ASP A 196 -2.01 23.04 26.22
C ASP A 196 -0.68 23.80 26.43
N PHE A 197 0.41 23.40 25.77
CA PHE A 197 1.70 24.11 25.87
C PHE A 197 1.84 25.32 24.90
N ALA A 198 0.83 25.63 24.08
CA ALA A 198 0.98 26.60 22.98
C ALA A 198 0.13 27.87 23.07
N ALA A 199 -0.55 28.15 24.19
CA ALA A 199 -1.50 29.27 24.30
C ALA A 199 -0.99 30.50 25.08
N GLY A 200 0.33 30.72 25.24
CA GLY A 200 0.79 31.81 26.11
C GLY A 200 2.23 32.34 26.00
N SER A 201 2.95 32.18 24.89
CA SER A 201 4.24 32.87 24.72
C SER A 201 4.35 33.56 23.37
N ASP A 202 3.47 34.55 23.18
CA ASP A 202 3.61 35.63 22.20
C ASP A 202 3.90 36.92 22.97
N ASP A 203 5.13 37.03 23.49
CA ASP A 203 5.68 38.25 24.06
C ASP A 203 7.20 38.23 23.84
N ASN A 204 7.61 38.54 22.61
CA ASN A 204 8.92 39.15 22.29
C ASN A 204 8.93 39.63 20.82
N MET A 205 8.03 40.57 20.51
CA MET A 205 8.17 41.50 19.39
C MET A 205 8.69 42.83 19.96
N ASP A 206 10.01 42.96 20.14
CA ASP A 206 10.63 44.29 20.19
C ASP A 206 12.15 44.20 19.97
N GLY A 207 12.65 44.94 18.97
CA GLY A 207 14.09 44.94 18.65
C GLY A 207 14.45 45.53 17.29
N GLU A 208 14.06 46.78 17.06
CA GLU A 208 14.73 47.71 16.14
C GLU A 208 16.27 47.60 16.25
N ALA A 209 16.97 47.36 15.15
CA ALA A 209 18.38 47.77 14.97
C ALA A 209 18.84 47.71 13.50
N THR A 210 19.11 48.91 12.99
CA THR A 210 20.06 49.26 11.92
C THR A 210 21.31 48.37 11.82
N TYR A 211 21.67 47.94 10.60
CA TYR A 211 22.87 48.37 9.86
C TYR A 211 22.79 47.93 8.39
#